data_AF-A0A822DS12-F1
#
_entry.id   AF-A0A822DS12-F1
#
_cell.length_a   1.000
_cell.length_b   1.000
_cell.length_c   1.000
_cell.angle_alpha   90.00
_cell.angle_beta   90.00
_cell.angle_gamma   90.00
#
_symmetry.space_group_name_H-M   'P 1'
#
loop_
_entity.id
_entity.type
_entity.pdbx_description
1 polymer ?
#
loop_
_entity_poly.entity_id
_entity_poly.type
_entity_poly.pdbx_seq_one_letter_code
_entity_poly.pdbx_strand_id
1 'polypeptide(L)'
;SFGGKINRVVSTSAPLSPEVCRFSRAAFSCLFIECYGQTECVIGCSQTINDIESGETGIPTAMNYIKLVDVPEKEYYAKDDIGEICIRSPAVFKGYLKDEAKTREAIDEEGWLHTGDIGRWTPYKTMKIVDRKKNMYKVSMSIYLS
;
A
#
# COMPACT_ATOMS: atom_id res chain seq x y z
N SER A 1 10.70 -19.89 -22.80
CA SER A 1 9.61 -19.03 -23.33
C SER A 1 8.33 -19.40 -22.62
N PHE A 2 7.63 -18.45 -21.99
CA PHE A 2 6.41 -18.66 -21.18
C PHE A 2 5.14 -18.91 -22.03
N GLY A 3 5.27 -19.50 -23.21
CA GLY A 3 4.14 -19.85 -24.09
C GLY A 3 3.36 -18.68 -24.70
N GLY A 4 3.80 -17.42 -24.49
CA GLY A 4 3.26 -16.23 -25.15
C GLY A 4 1.82 -15.82 -24.78
N LYS A 5 1.22 -16.46 -23.77
CA LYS A 5 -0.17 -16.21 -23.35
C LYS A 5 -0.32 -15.38 -22.07
N ILE A 6 0.79 -15.09 -21.39
CA ILE A 6 0.79 -14.22 -20.21
C ILE A 6 0.65 -12.78 -20.70
N ASN A 7 -0.47 -12.14 -20.37
CA ASN A 7 -0.72 -10.75 -20.73
C ASN A 7 -0.75 -9.81 -19.52
N ARG A 8 -0.92 -10.35 -18.30
CA ARG A 8 -0.97 -9.59 -17.05
C ARG A 8 -0.38 -10.40 -15.90
N VAL A 9 0.36 -9.73 -15.04
CA VAL A 9 0.84 -10.22 -13.75
C VAL A 9 0.45 -9.20 -12.69
N VAL A 10 -0.03 -9.67 -11.54
CA VAL A 10 -0.40 -8.84 -10.41
C VAL A 10 0.51 -9.21 -9.23
N SER A 11 1.11 -8.20 -8.60
CA SER A 11 1.91 -8.33 -7.39
C SER A 11 1.27 -7.52 -6.26
N THR A 12 1.23 -8.12 -5.08
CA THR A 12 0.59 -7.56 -3.88
C THR A 12 1.26 -8.14 -2.63
N SER A 13 0.79 -7.74 -1.45
CA SER A 13 1.21 -8.21 -0.12
C SER A 13 2.58 -7.74 0.38
N ALA A 14 3.57 -7.55 -0.49
CA ALA A 14 4.91 -7.09 -0.09
C ALA A 14 5.44 -6.02 -1.05
N PRO A 15 6.30 -5.09 -0.57
CA PRO A 15 6.95 -4.12 -1.44
C PRO A 15 7.75 -4.82 -2.54
N LEU A 16 7.49 -4.46 -3.79
CA LEU A 16 8.26 -4.91 -4.94
C LEU A 16 9.35 -3.88 -5.23
N SER A 17 10.59 -4.34 -5.45
CA SER A 17 11.64 -3.40 -5.84
C SER A 17 11.38 -2.89 -7.26
N PRO A 18 11.62 -1.59 -7.55
CA PRO A 18 11.44 -1.04 -8.89
C PRO A 18 12.26 -1.77 -9.96
N GLU A 19 13.43 -2.29 -9.59
CA GLU A 19 14.29 -3.07 -10.47
C GLU A 19 13.64 -4.40 -10.88
N VAL A 20 13.07 -5.15 -9.92
CA VAL A 20 12.38 -6.41 -10.20
C VAL A 20 11.12 -6.18 -11.03
N CYS A 21 10.39 -5.09 -10.77
CA CYS A 21 9.22 -4.71 -11.56
C CYS A 21 9.61 -4.44 -13.03
N ARG A 22 10.64 -3.61 -13.26
CA ARG A 22 11.15 -3.30 -14.61
C ARG A 22 11.69 -4.54 -15.33
N PHE A 23 12.50 -5.35 -14.65
CA PHE A 23 13.02 -6.60 -15.19
C PHE A 23 11.88 -7.53 -15.61
N SER A 24 10.86 -7.69 -14.75
CA SER A 24 9.71 -8.55 -15.03
C SER A 24 8.90 -8.06 -16.23
N ARG A 25 8.63 -6.76 -16.32
CA ARG A 25 7.95 -6.15 -17.49
C ARG A 25 8.72 -6.45 -18.79
N ALA A 26 10.05 -6.31 -18.78
CA ALA A 26 10.89 -6.61 -19.93
C ALA A 26 10.92 -8.13 -20.27
N ALA A 27 11.12 -8.98 -19.27
CA ALA A 27 11.28 -10.42 -19.44
C ALA A 27 9.98 -11.11 -19.90
N PHE A 28 8.83 -10.69 -19.37
CA PHE A 28 7.53 -11.29 -19.69
C PHE A 28 6.81 -10.57 -20.83
N SER A 29 7.23 -9.35 -21.18
CA SER A 29 6.54 -8.49 -22.17
C SER A 29 5.04 -8.37 -21.89
N CYS A 30 4.68 -8.26 -20.60
CA CYS A 30 3.30 -8.21 -20.14
C CYS A 30 3.09 -7.06 -19.15
N LEU A 31 1.82 -6.69 -18.94
CA LEU A 31 1.47 -5.70 -17.93
C LEU A 31 1.78 -6.26 -16.54
N PHE A 32 2.50 -5.49 -15.72
CA PHE A 32 2.82 -5.85 -14.35
C PHE A 32 2.22 -4.80 -13.42
N ILE A 33 1.23 -5.21 -12.64
CA ILE A 33 0.40 -4.36 -11.79
C ILE A 33 0.82 -4.56 -10.33
N GLU A 34 1.21 -3.48 -9.66
CA GLU A 34 1.41 -3.47 -8.21
C GLU A 34 0.13 -3.01 -7.50
N CYS A 35 -0.27 -3.74 -6.46
CA CYS A 35 -1.44 -3.43 -5.64
C CYS A 35 -1.06 -3.39 -4.16
N TYR A 36 -1.77 -2.56 -3.40
CA TYR A 36 -1.69 -2.53 -1.94
C TYR A 36 -2.99 -3.01 -1.32
N GLY A 37 -2.87 -3.86 -0.31
CA GLY A 37 -3.97 -4.35 0.50
C GLY A 37 -3.47 -5.12 1.71
N GLN A 38 -4.41 -5.41 2.61
CA GLN A 38 -4.20 -6.26 3.77
C GLN A 38 -5.41 -7.18 3.96
N THR A 39 -5.29 -8.20 4.79
CA THR A 39 -6.38 -9.15 5.06
C THR A 39 -7.66 -8.45 5.49
N GLU A 40 -7.53 -7.35 6.24
CA GLU A 40 -8.61 -6.57 6.82
C GLU A 40 -9.31 -5.64 5.82
N CYS A 41 -8.76 -5.39 4.62
CA CYS A 41 -9.38 -4.52 3.60
C CYS A 41 -9.35 -5.06 2.16
N VAL A 42 -8.82 -6.28 1.96
CA VAL A 42 -8.61 -6.89 0.64
C VAL A 42 -7.61 -6.11 -0.21
N ILE A 43 -8.06 -5.12 -0.99
CA ILE A 43 -7.23 -4.26 -1.84
C ILE A 43 -7.69 -2.81 -1.64
N GLY A 44 -6.80 -1.97 -1.15
CA GLY A 44 -7.02 -0.53 -1.00
C GLY A 44 -6.63 0.25 -2.26
N CYS A 45 -5.43 0.01 -2.80
CA CYS A 45 -4.93 0.66 -4.01
C CYS A 45 -4.49 -0.36 -5.07
N SER A 46 -4.61 0.01 -6.34
CA SER A 46 -4.10 -0.77 -7.46
C SER A 46 -3.56 0.16 -8.53
N GLN A 47 -2.45 -0.23 -9.14
CA GLN A 47 -2.06 0.31 -10.43
C GLN A 47 -3.13 -0.05 -11.49
N THR A 48 -3.27 0.85 -12.44
CA THR A 48 -4.10 0.74 -13.64
C THR A 48 -3.22 0.34 -14.83
N ILE A 49 -3.85 0.10 -15.98
CA ILE A 49 -3.11 -0.19 -17.22
C ILE A 49 -2.25 0.99 -17.71
N ASN A 50 -2.50 2.20 -17.20
CA ASN A 50 -1.81 3.42 -17.60
C ASN A 50 -0.67 3.81 -16.64
N ASP A 51 -0.53 3.11 -15.50
CA ASP A 51 0.51 3.39 -14.54
C ASP A 51 1.83 2.75 -14.98
N ILE A 52 2.77 3.60 -15.41
CA ILE A 52 4.08 3.18 -15.91
C ILE A 52 5.16 3.20 -14.83
N GLU A 53 4.93 3.90 -13.72
CA GLU A 53 5.88 4.00 -12.62
C GLU A 53 6.00 2.66 -11.86
N SER A 54 7.13 2.47 -11.19
CA SER A 54 7.42 1.27 -10.38
C SER A 54 7.68 1.64 -8.93
N GLY A 55 7.27 0.79 -7.99
CA GLY A 55 7.38 1.07 -6.56
C GLY A 55 6.28 2.01 -6.02
N GLU A 56 5.18 2.13 -6.76
CA GLU A 56 3.93 2.78 -6.36
C GLU A 56 2.79 1.77 -6.52
N THR A 57 1.77 1.87 -5.68
CA THR A 57 0.66 0.92 -5.64
C THR A 57 -0.60 1.46 -6.33
N GLY A 58 -0.47 2.57 -7.05
CA GLY A 58 -1.51 3.18 -7.88
C GLY A 58 -2.54 3.94 -7.07
N ILE A 59 -3.77 4.00 -7.58
CA ILE A 59 -4.86 4.82 -7.02
C ILE A 59 -5.79 3.97 -6.15
N PRO A 60 -6.62 4.61 -5.29
CA PRO A 60 -7.70 3.91 -4.59
C PRO A 60 -8.58 3.12 -5.57
N THR A 61 -8.82 1.84 -5.27
CA THR A 61 -9.74 1.03 -6.09
C THR A 61 -11.19 1.44 -5.85
N ALA A 62 -12.10 0.99 -6.72
CA ALA A 62 -13.51 1.36 -6.63
C ALA A 62 -14.07 1.10 -5.22
N MET A 63 -14.85 2.06 -4.71
CA MET A 63 -15.49 2.03 -3.39
C MET A 63 -14.53 2.15 -2.18
N ASN A 64 -13.22 2.29 -2.39
CA ASN A 64 -12.28 2.59 -1.31
C ASN A 64 -12.12 4.11 -1.12
N TYR A 65 -12.41 4.57 0.09
CA TYR A 65 -12.04 5.90 0.56
C TYR A 65 -10.75 5.79 1.36
N ILE A 66 -9.78 6.63 1.06
CA ILE A 66 -8.47 6.63 1.73
C ILE A 66 -8.14 8.02 2.23
N LYS A 67 -7.72 8.13 3.49
CA LYS A 67 -7.14 9.33 4.09
C LYS A 67 -5.77 9.01 4.67
N LEU A 68 -4.94 10.04 4.82
CA LEU A 68 -3.72 9.96 5.62
C LEU A 68 -4.00 10.59 6.98
N VAL A 69 -3.55 9.93 8.05
CA VAL A 69 -3.63 10.42 9.43
C VAL A 69 -2.21 10.67 9.95
N ASP A 70 -2.03 11.73 10.73
CA ASP A 70 -0.75 12.08 11.30
C ASP A 70 -0.19 10.95 12.18
N VAL A 71 1.13 10.78 12.13
CA VAL A 71 1.90 9.90 13.03
C VAL A 71 3.03 10.74 13.63
N PRO A 72 2.73 11.58 14.64
CA PRO A 72 3.70 12.52 15.20
C PRO A 72 4.95 11.86 15.76
N GLU A 73 4.86 10.63 16.27
CA GLU A 73 5.99 9.88 16.81
C GLU A 73 7.06 9.53 15.76
N LYS A 74 6.70 9.62 14.48
CA LYS A 74 7.59 9.42 13.32
C LYS A 74 7.81 10.68 12.48
N GLU A 75 7.32 11.84 12.95
CA GLU A 75 7.37 13.10 12.20
C GLU A 75 6.70 13.01 10.81
N TYR A 76 5.64 12.19 10.70
CA TYR A 76 4.82 12.10 9.48
C TYR A 76 3.49 12.85 9.67
N TYR A 77 3.22 13.79 8.78
CA TYR A 77 2.02 14.63 8.83
C TYR A 77 1.28 14.61 7.49
N ALA A 78 -0.03 14.42 7.55
CA ALA A 78 -0.90 14.31 6.38
C ALA A 78 -0.85 15.57 5.50
N LYS A 79 -0.58 16.75 6.09
CA LYS A 79 -0.36 18.01 5.37
C LYS A 79 0.83 17.96 4.40
N ASP A 80 1.79 17.08 4.67
CA ASP A 80 3.01 16.87 3.88
C ASP A 80 2.84 15.64 2.95
N ASP A 81 1.58 15.26 2.67
CA ASP A 81 1.17 14.12 1.85
C ASP A 81 1.73 12.77 2.36
N ILE A 82 2.05 12.65 3.66
CA ILE A 82 2.56 11.42 4.29
C ILE A 82 1.88 11.14 5.63
N GLY A 83 1.51 9.88 5.90
CA GLY A 83 0.88 9.53 7.18
C GLY A 83 0.44 8.08 7.23
N GLU A 84 -0.22 7.70 8.32
CA GLU A 84 -0.91 6.41 8.41
C GLU A 84 -2.04 6.35 7.37
N ILE A 85 -2.05 5.29 6.58
CA ILE A 85 -3.13 5.03 5.64
C ILE A 85 -4.35 4.57 6.44
N CYS A 86 -5.46 5.29 6.32
CA CYS A 86 -6.74 4.86 6.86
C CYS A 86 -7.72 4.59 5.71
N ILE A 87 -8.38 3.44 5.73
CA ILE A 87 -9.26 2.97 4.65
C ILE A 87 -10.67 2.80 5.17
N ARG A 88 -11.65 3.31 4.42
CA ARG A 88 -13.07 3.02 4.64
C ARG A 88 -13.68 2.49 3.35
N SER A 89 -14.28 1.30 3.43
CA SER A 89 -14.79 0.57 2.28
C SER A 89 -15.78 -0.51 2.71
N PRO A 90 -16.76 -0.89 1.87
CA PRO A 90 -17.58 -2.08 2.10
C PRO A 90 -16.77 -3.38 2.19
N ALA A 91 -15.53 -3.40 1.70
CA ALA A 91 -14.62 -4.54 1.76
C ALA A 91 -13.83 -4.63 3.07
N VAL A 92 -13.90 -3.63 3.95
CA VAL A 92 -13.27 -3.71 5.28
C VAL A 92 -13.95 -4.83 6.08
N PHE A 93 -13.14 -5.65 6.73
CA PHE A 93 -13.61 -6.76 7.55
C PHE A 93 -14.54 -6.31 8.68
N LYS A 94 -15.27 -7.25 9.30
CA LYS A 94 -16.18 -6.95 10.41
C LYS A 94 -15.48 -6.81 11.77
N GLY A 95 -14.17 -7.06 11.82
CA GLY A 95 -13.40 -7.14 13.05
C GLY A 95 -12.73 -8.49 13.25
N TYR A 96 -11.89 -8.55 14.29
CA TYR A 96 -11.17 -9.74 14.69
C TYR A 96 -12.08 -10.69 15.48
N LEU A 97 -11.99 -11.98 15.14
CA LEU A 97 -12.80 -13.01 15.77
C LEU A 97 -12.54 -13.09 17.28
N LYS A 98 -13.58 -12.84 18.10
CA LYS A 98 -13.54 -12.86 19.58
C LYS A 98 -12.55 -11.86 20.21
N ASP A 99 -12.21 -10.79 19.49
CA ASP A 99 -11.31 -9.75 19.98
C ASP A 99 -11.87 -8.35 19.65
N GLU A 100 -12.88 -7.95 20.41
CA GLU A 100 -13.53 -6.64 20.26
C GLU A 100 -12.58 -5.48 20.58
N ALA A 101 -11.63 -5.70 21.49
CA ALA A 101 -10.65 -4.69 21.87
C ALA A 101 -9.76 -4.34 20.66
N LYS A 102 -9.15 -5.34 20.00
CA LYS A 102 -8.38 -5.10 18.77
C LYS A 102 -9.24 -4.63 17.62
N THR A 103 -10.50 -5.06 17.56
CA THR A 103 -11.43 -4.56 16.53
C THR A 103 -11.65 -3.06 16.65
N ARG A 104 -11.86 -2.55 17.87
CA ARG A 104 -11.98 -1.11 18.14
C ARG A 104 -10.66 -0.34 18.03
N GLU A 105 -9.52 -1.00 18.20
CA GLU A 105 -8.21 -0.40 17.89
C GLU A 105 -8.01 -0.25 16.37
N ALA A 106 -8.45 -1.25 15.59
CA ALA A 106 -8.26 -1.26 14.14
C ALA A 106 -9.31 -0.45 13.38
N ILE A 107 -10.58 -0.46 13.80
CA ILE A 107 -11.67 0.29 13.15
C ILE A 107 -12.18 1.36 14.11
N ASP A 108 -12.09 2.63 13.71
CA ASP A 108 -12.58 3.76 14.51
C ASP A 108 -14.12 3.88 14.47
N GLU A 109 -14.66 4.80 15.27
CA GLU A 109 -16.11 5.03 15.38
C GLU A 109 -16.76 5.54 14.08
N GLU A 110 -15.96 6.10 13.17
CA GLU A 110 -16.39 6.56 11.84
C GLU A 110 -16.29 5.45 10.76
N GLY A 111 -15.80 4.26 11.14
CA GLY A 111 -15.64 3.10 10.27
C GLY A 111 -14.35 3.11 9.44
N TRP A 112 -13.34 3.89 9.80
CA TRP A 112 -12.02 3.84 9.17
C TRP A 112 -11.17 2.74 9.78
N LEU A 113 -10.65 1.87 8.93
CA LEU A 113 -9.59 0.93 9.26
C LEU A 113 -8.25 1.68 9.34
N HIS A 114 -7.63 1.69 10.51
CA HIS A 114 -6.25 2.08 10.75
C HIS A 114 -5.32 0.94 10.33
N THR A 115 -4.67 1.11 9.18
CA THR A 115 -3.88 0.04 8.55
C THR A 115 -2.56 -0.27 9.28
N GLY A 116 -2.06 0.67 10.09
CA GLY A 116 -0.70 0.63 10.62
C GLY A 116 0.40 0.76 9.55
N ASP A 117 0.05 1.02 8.29
CA ASP A 117 0.98 1.29 7.20
C ASP A 117 1.14 2.80 7.00
N ILE A 118 2.37 3.24 6.71
CA ILE A 118 2.65 4.62 6.33
C ILE A 118 2.66 4.72 4.82
N GLY A 119 1.79 5.60 4.31
CA GLY A 119 1.66 5.91 2.91
C GLY A 119 2.07 7.34 2.60
N ARG A 120 2.49 7.57 1.35
CA ARG A 120 2.70 8.89 0.78
C ARG A 120 1.92 9.03 -0.53
N TRP A 121 1.18 10.12 -0.67
CA TRP A 121 0.65 10.52 -1.97
C TRP A 121 1.76 11.11 -2.82
N THR A 122 1.84 10.67 -4.07
CA THR A 122 2.77 11.27 -5.04
C THR A 122 2.15 12.52 -5.66
N PRO A 123 2.94 13.35 -6.39
CA PRO A 123 2.40 14.46 -7.17
C PRO A 123 1.32 14.03 -8.19
N TYR A 124 1.32 12.75 -8.60
CA TYR A 124 0.35 12.17 -9.53
C TYR A 124 -0.85 11.51 -8.84
N LYS A 125 -0.97 11.68 -7.51
CA LYS A 125 -2.06 11.12 -6.68
C LYS A 125 -2.14 9.59 -6.70
N THR A 126 -1.02 8.93 -6.95
CA THR A 126 -0.81 7.51 -6.66
C THR A 126 -0.30 7.34 -5.23
N MET A 127 -0.52 6.16 -4.67
CA MET A 127 -0.09 5.79 -3.33
C MET A 127 1.28 5.10 -3.38
N LYS A 128 2.15 5.45 -2.44
CA LYS A 128 3.40 4.74 -2.18
C LYS A 128 3.47 4.32 -0.72
N ILE A 129 3.75 3.05 -0.47
CA ILE A 129 3.96 2.53 0.89
C ILE A 129 5.41 2.76 1.28
N VAL A 130 5.67 3.44 2.40
CA VAL A 130 7.02 3.91 2.76
C VAL A 130 7.52 3.39 4.10
N ASP A 131 6.66 3.00 5.02
CA ASP A 131 7.03 2.46 6.35
C ASP A 131 5.83 1.75 7.01
N ARG A 132 6.02 1.17 8.19
CA ARG A 132 4.97 0.71 9.11
C ARG A 132 4.98 1.56 10.38
N LYS A 133 3.82 1.89 10.92
CA LYS A 133 3.68 2.66 12.18
C LYS A 133 4.41 1.99 13.34
N LYS A 134 4.20 0.68 13.52
CA LYS A 134 4.91 -0.16 14.49
C LYS A 134 5.95 -1.02 13.74
N ASN A 135 7.21 -0.56 13.67
CA ASN A 135 8.32 -1.33 13.11
C ASN A 135 9.46 -1.45 14.15
N MET A 136 9.89 -2.68 14.45
CA MET A 136 10.91 -3.00 15.46
C MET A 136 12.37 -2.90 14.97
N TYR A 137 12.61 -2.58 13.70
CA TYR A 137 13.97 -2.52 13.15
C TYR A 137 14.30 -1.09 12.71
N LYS A 138 14.95 -0.34 13.60
CA LYS A 138 15.86 0.73 13.19
C LYS A 138 17.26 0.12 13.25
N VAL A 139 17.69 -0.57 12.18
CA VAL A 139 19.13 -0.82 12.03
C VAL A 139 19.72 0.52 11.61
N SER A 140 20.26 1.23 12.59
CA SER A 140 21.22 2.30 12.37
C SER A 140 22.45 1.70 11.70
N MET A 141 22.41 1.51 10.39
CA MET A 141 23.61 1.35 9.58
C MET A 141 23.53 2.38 8.47
N SER A 142 24.03 3.55 8.83
CA SER A 142 24.39 4.69 8.01
C SER A 142 24.84 4.30 6.58
N ILE A 143 24.44 5.13 5.62
CA ILE A 143 25.10 5.42 4.32
C ILE A 143 24.96 4.40 3.17
N TYR A 144 24.71 4.98 1.98
CA TYR A 144 24.72 4.46 0.61
C TYR A 144 23.44 3.87 0.04
N LEU A 145 22.72 4.73 -0.71
CA LEU A 145 22.14 4.34 -1.98
C LEU A 145 22.67 5.30 -3.04
N SER A 146 23.53 4.76 -3.90
CA SER A 146 23.96 5.30 -5.20
C SER A 146 22.81 5.36 -6.20
#